data_AF-A0A067LRN1-F1
#
_entry.id   AF-A0A067LRN1-F1
#
_cell.length_a   1.000
_cell.length_b   1.000
_cell.length_c   1.000
_cell.angle_alpha   90.00
_cell.angle_beta   90.00
_cell.angle_gamma   90.00
#
_symmetry.space_group_name_H-M   'P 1'
#
loop_
_entity.id
_entity.type
_entity.pdbx_description
1 polymer ?
#
loop_
_entity_poly.entity_id
_entity_poly.type
_entity_poly.pdbx_seq_one_letter_code
_entity_poly.pdbx_strand_id
1 'polypeptide(L)'
;MDQLEAYLTQETFGCGDPIHWWYDKLTSNQWPDLARMALDYLSIPATSVDVERAFSVGRQTVSLYRHSLSSDTIRASIVFGNRCKENLVDDRELVELLRE
;
A
#
# COMPACT_ATOMS: atom_id res chain seq x y z
N MET A 1 6.37 -33.07 -0.05
CA MET A 1 7.16 -31.88 -0.44
C MET A 1 6.43 -30.69 0.13
N ASP A 2 7.08 -29.85 0.92
CA ASP A 2 6.42 -28.65 1.46
C ASP A 2 6.25 -27.58 0.36
N GLN A 3 5.56 -26.48 0.69
CA GLN A 3 5.25 -25.41 -0.27
C GLN A 3 6.53 -24.76 -0.84
N LEU A 4 7.57 -24.60 -0.02
CA LEU A 4 8.82 -23.96 -0.40
C LEU A 4 9.61 -24.85 -1.38
N GLU A 5 9.76 -26.13 -1.05
CA GLU A 5 10.43 -27.10 -1.91
C GLU A 5 9.70 -27.26 -3.26
N ALA A 6 8.35 -27.23 -3.24
CA ALA A 6 7.56 -27.28 -4.46
C ALA A 6 7.74 -26.04 -5.36
N TYR A 7 8.00 -24.87 -4.77
CA TYR A 7 8.31 -23.65 -5.51
C TYR A 7 9.74 -23.65 -6.05
N LEU A 8 10.73 -24.04 -5.22
CA LEU A 8 12.14 -24.05 -5.60
C LEU A 8 12.49 -25.07 -6.69
N THR A 9 11.65 -26.08 -6.88
CA THR A 9 11.79 -27.09 -7.94
C THR A 9 11.21 -26.66 -9.30
N GLN A 10 10.51 -25.52 -9.37
CA GLN A 10 10.01 -25.00 -10.64
C GLN A 10 11.13 -24.40 -11.49
N GLU A 11 10.94 -24.43 -12.81
CA GLU A 11 11.80 -23.69 -13.73
C GLU A 11 11.73 -22.19 -13.43
N THR A 12 12.86 -21.51 -13.57
CA THR A 12 12.92 -20.06 -13.41
C THR A 12 12.21 -19.38 -14.57
N PHE A 13 11.48 -18.31 -14.28
CA PHE A 13 10.76 -17.54 -15.27
C PHE A 13 10.86 -16.04 -14.98
N GLY A 14 10.72 -15.22 -16.01
CA GLY A 14 10.61 -13.77 -15.86
C GLY A 14 9.24 -13.40 -15.30
N CYS A 15 9.21 -12.79 -14.12
CA CYS A 15 7.97 -12.31 -13.50
C CYS A 15 7.92 -10.78 -13.60
N GLY A 16 7.01 -10.26 -14.44
CA GLY A 16 6.83 -8.81 -14.61
C GLY A 16 6.12 -8.16 -13.42
N ASP A 17 5.18 -8.88 -12.79
CA ASP A 17 4.47 -8.45 -11.60
C ASP A 17 4.46 -9.58 -10.56
N PRO A 18 5.45 -9.61 -9.65
CA PRO A 18 5.55 -10.65 -8.64
C PRO A 18 4.45 -10.57 -7.59
N ILE A 19 3.89 -9.38 -7.31
CA ILE A 19 2.80 -9.23 -6.34
C ILE A 19 1.53 -9.88 -6.90
N HIS A 20 1.18 -9.58 -8.15
CA HIS A 20 0.02 -10.21 -8.80
C HIS A 20 0.20 -11.72 -8.91
N TRP A 21 1.40 -12.18 -9.29
CA TRP A 21 1.67 -13.61 -9.39
C TRP A 21 1.49 -14.36 -8.06
N TRP A 22 2.02 -13.84 -6.95
CA TRP A 22 1.84 -14.45 -5.64
C TRP A 22 0.40 -14.34 -5.13
N TYR A 23 -0.31 -13.27 -5.49
CA TYR A 23 -1.74 -13.14 -5.21
C TYR A 23 -2.57 -14.24 -5.89
N ASP A 24 -2.26 -14.58 -7.13
CA ASP A 24 -2.90 -15.69 -7.83
C ASP A 24 -2.65 -17.03 -7.11
N LYS A 25 -1.44 -17.25 -6.59
CA LYS A 25 -1.12 -18.47 -5.82
C LYS A 25 -1.87 -18.56 -4.50
N LEU A 26 -2.10 -17.41 -3.86
CA LEU A 26 -2.90 -17.32 -2.65
C LEU A 26 -4.37 -17.61 -2.94
N THR A 27 -4.95 -16.98 -3.97
CA THR A 27 -6.37 -17.14 -4.33
C THR A 27 -6.69 -18.53 -4.88
N SER A 28 -5.76 -19.14 -5.61
CA SER A 28 -5.89 -20.53 -6.07
C SER A 28 -5.61 -21.57 -4.97
N ASN A 29 -5.27 -21.12 -3.75
CA ASN A 29 -4.89 -21.96 -2.62
C ASN A 29 -3.78 -22.99 -2.94
N GLN A 30 -2.86 -22.62 -3.85
CA GLN A 30 -1.79 -23.53 -4.28
C GLN A 30 -0.73 -23.68 -3.18
N TRP A 31 -0.27 -22.54 -2.64
CA TRP A 31 0.72 -22.44 -1.58
C TRP A 31 0.39 -21.29 -0.63
N PRO A 32 -0.69 -21.40 0.16
CA PRO A 32 -1.27 -20.27 0.89
C PRO A 32 -0.32 -19.63 1.91
N ASP A 33 0.50 -20.43 2.60
CA ASP A 33 1.41 -19.91 3.63
C ASP A 33 2.63 -19.23 3.00
N LEU A 34 3.21 -19.85 1.98
CA LEU A 34 4.32 -19.29 1.22
C LEU A 34 3.91 -18.02 0.47
N ALA A 35 2.73 -18.03 -0.15
CA ALA A 35 2.21 -16.89 -0.88
C ALA A 35 1.96 -15.69 0.04
N ARG A 36 1.42 -15.93 1.24
CA ARG A 36 1.24 -14.86 2.23
C ARG A 36 2.58 -14.27 2.68
N MET A 37 3.56 -15.12 2.99
CA MET A 37 4.91 -14.66 3.33
C MET A 37 5.54 -13.85 2.17
N ALA A 38 5.43 -14.33 0.93
CA ALA A 38 5.98 -13.64 -0.23
C ALA A 38 5.34 -12.26 -0.45
N LEU A 39 4.02 -12.16 -0.30
CA LEU A 39 3.30 -10.88 -0.38
C LEU A 39 3.70 -9.92 0.75
N ASP A 40 3.89 -10.42 1.97
CA ASP A 40 4.37 -9.62 3.10
C ASP A 40 5.75 -9.01 2.81
N TYR A 41 6.67 -9.77 2.19
CA TYR A 41 8.00 -9.26 1.83
C TYR A 41 7.99 -8.32 0.62
N LEU A 42 7.26 -8.67 -0.44
CA LEU A 42 7.27 -7.93 -1.70
C LEU A 42 6.51 -6.60 -1.62
N SER A 43 5.58 -6.47 -0.67
CA SER A 43 4.84 -5.22 -0.45
C SER A 43 5.60 -4.20 0.40
N ILE A 44 6.76 -4.57 0.98
CA ILE A 44 7.61 -3.63 1.72
C ILE A 44 8.24 -2.66 0.73
N PRO A 45 8.06 -1.34 0.89
CA PRO A 45 8.75 -0.36 0.07
C PRO A 45 10.27 -0.53 0.18
N ALA A 46 10.96 -0.53 -0.96
CA ALA A 46 12.42 -0.69 -0.99
C ALA A 46 13.16 0.49 -0.31
N THR A 47 12.50 1.64 -0.16
CA THR A 47 13.10 2.86 0.41
C THR A 47 12.08 3.65 1.24
N SER A 48 12.56 4.59 2.06
CA SER A 48 11.73 5.56 2.79
C SER A 48 11.18 6.69 1.91
N VAL A 49 11.50 6.73 0.61
CA VAL A 49 11.19 7.86 -0.28
C VAL A 49 9.69 8.16 -0.34
N ASP A 50 8.84 7.14 -0.36
CA ASP A 50 7.39 7.34 -0.42
C ASP A 50 6.85 7.97 0.87
N VAL A 51 7.40 7.57 2.01
CA VAL A 51 7.09 8.14 3.33
C VAL A 51 7.59 9.59 3.42
N GLU A 52 8.82 9.85 2.97
CA GLU A 52 9.39 11.20 2.92
C GLU A 52 8.59 12.14 2.01
N ARG A 53 8.13 11.63 0.86
CA ARG A 53 7.27 12.38 -0.06
C ARG A 53 5.93 12.73 0.61
N ALA A 54 5.31 11.79 1.32
CA ALA A 54 4.09 12.05 2.07
C ALA A 54 4.29 13.12 3.15
N PHE A 55 5.38 13.06 3.91
CA PHE A 55 5.71 14.07 4.93
C PHE A 55 6.06 15.44 4.33
N SER A 56 6.75 15.48 3.20
CA SER A 56 7.07 16.71 2.48
C SER A 56 5.82 17.46 2.04
N VAL A 57 4.82 16.74 1.52
CA VAL A 57 3.48 17.31 1.22
C VAL A 57 2.78 17.73 2.51
N GLY A 58 2.85 16.90 3.56
CA GLY A 58 2.26 17.17 4.86
C GLY A 58 2.77 18.45 5.53
N ARG A 59 4.00 18.88 5.23
CA ARG A 59 4.53 20.18 5.68
C ARG A 59 3.65 21.37 5.26
N GLN A 60 2.91 21.29 4.15
CA GLN A 60 1.98 22.35 3.76
C GLN A 60 0.73 22.38 4.65
N THR A 61 0.31 21.21 5.14
CA THR A 61 -0.78 21.07 6.13
C THR A 61 -0.34 21.58 7.50
N VAL A 62 0.91 21.32 7.88
CA VAL A 62 1.54 21.80 9.12
C VAL A 62 2.25 23.13 8.85
N SER A 63 1.48 24.19 8.66
CA SER A 63 2.05 25.54 8.57
C SER A 63 2.55 26.02 9.94
N LEU A 64 3.64 26.80 9.96
CA LEU A 64 4.13 27.52 11.14
C LEU A 64 3.07 28.41 11.82
N TYR A 65 1.96 28.72 11.14
CA TYR A 65 0.90 29.60 11.65
C TYR A 65 -0.44 28.87 11.92
N ARG A 66 -0.52 27.55 11.70
CA ARG A 66 -1.73 26.74 11.94
C ARG A 66 -1.53 25.79 13.12
N HIS A 67 -1.41 26.36 14.32
CA HIS A 67 -1.23 25.59 15.57
C HIS A 67 -2.51 24.95 16.14
N SER A 68 -3.65 25.06 15.45
CA SER A 68 -4.94 24.60 15.96
C SER A 68 -5.34 23.19 15.52
N LEU A 69 -4.53 22.51 14.69
CA LEU A 69 -4.80 21.13 14.28
C LEU A 69 -4.15 20.15 15.26
N SER A 70 -4.90 19.16 15.71
CA SER A 70 -4.34 18.07 16.49
C SER A 70 -3.45 17.19 15.60
N SER A 71 -2.55 16.42 16.23
CA SER A 71 -1.74 15.40 15.56
C SER A 71 -2.60 14.41 14.76
N ASP A 72 -3.77 14.08 15.28
CA ASP A 72 -4.70 13.15 14.63
C ASP A 72 -5.27 13.74 13.34
N THR A 73 -5.67 15.02 13.35
CA THR A 73 -6.17 15.71 12.15
C THR A 73 -5.08 15.86 11.09
N ILE A 74 -3.85 16.16 11.52
CA ILE A 74 -2.69 16.25 10.61
C ILE A 74 -2.45 14.90 9.94
N ARG A 75 -2.38 13.81 10.71
CA ARG A 75 -2.19 12.45 10.19
C ARG A 75 -3.30 12.08 9.22
N ALA A 76 -4.56 12.27 9.61
CA ALA A 76 -5.71 11.97 8.76
C ALA A 76 -5.66 12.73 7.43
N SER A 77 -5.32 14.02 7.46
CA SER A 77 -5.20 14.85 6.26
C SER A 77 -4.10 14.37 5.31
N ILE A 78 -2.93 14.00 5.85
CA ILE A 78 -1.80 13.49 5.04
C ILE A 78 -2.14 12.15 4.40
N VAL A 79 -2.68 11.21 5.18
CA VAL A 79 -3.05 9.86 4.70
C VAL A 79 -4.17 9.96 3.66
N PHE A 80 -5.22 10.73 3.94
CA PHE A 80 -6.33 10.92 3.01
C PHE A 80 -5.86 11.57 1.70
N GLY A 81 -5.07 12.65 1.79
CA GLY A 81 -4.52 13.32 0.61
C GLY A 81 -3.60 12.43 -0.22
N ASN A 82 -2.83 11.53 0.40
CA ASN A 82 -2.05 10.53 -0.33
C ASN A 82 -2.96 9.52 -1.06
N ARG A 83 -3.99 8.98 -0.38
CA ARG A 83 -4.95 8.06 -1.00
C ARG A 83 -5.69 8.66 -2.20
N CYS A 84 -6.07 9.93 -2.13
CA CYS A 84 -6.66 10.63 -3.29
C CYS A 84 -5.69 10.63 -4.49
N LYS A 85 -4.39 10.87 -4.27
CA LYS A 85 -3.39 10.89 -5.36
C LYS A 85 -3.17 9.52 -5.99
N GLU A 86 -3.23 8.46 -5.18
CA GLU A 86 -3.10 7.08 -5.64
C GLU A 86 -4.40 6.54 -6.25
N ASN A 87 -5.46 7.37 -6.40
CA ASN A 87 -6.78 6.98 -6.88
C ASN A 87 -7.44 5.86 -6.05
N LEU A 88 -7.15 5.85 -4.75
CA LEU A 88 -7.71 4.89 -3.79
C LEU A 88 -8.99 5.39 -3.10
N VAL A 89 -9.50 6.55 -3.52
CA VAL A 89 -10.75 7.15 -3.03
C VAL A 89 -11.67 7.32 -4.23
N ASP A 90 -12.91 6.83 -4.15
CA ASP A 90 -13.93 7.12 -5.17
C ASP A 90 -14.45 8.55 -4.96
N ASP A 91 -14.14 9.42 -5.92
CA ASP A 91 -14.56 10.84 -5.87
C ASP A 91 -16.08 11.01 -5.79
N ARG A 92 -16.86 10.07 -6.34
CA ARG A 92 -18.33 10.13 -6.30
C ARG A 92 -18.84 9.85 -4.89
N GLU A 93 -18.33 8.79 -4.26
CA GLU A 93 -18.65 8.45 -2.87
C GLU A 93 -18.25 9.60 -1.92
N LEU A 94 -17.08 10.20 -2.15
CA LEU A 94 -16.62 11.35 -1.37
C LEU A 94 -17.55 12.56 -1.51
N VAL A 95 -17.99 12.88 -2.73
CA VAL A 95 -18.91 14.00 -2.97
C VAL A 95 -20.27 13.77 -2.33
N GLU A 96 -20.78 12.52 -2.32
CA GLU A 96 -22.01 12.18 -1.61
C GLU A 96 -21.85 12.38 -0.11
N LEU A 97 -20.77 11.88 0.49
CA LEU A 97 -20.50 12.01 1.92
C LEU A 97 -20.35 13.46 2.38
N LEU A 98 -19.83 14.36 1.55
CA LEU A 98 -19.67 15.79 1.88
C LEU A 98 -20.96 16.61 1.74
N ARG A 99 -22.01 16.04 1.13
CA ARG A 99 -23.31 16.71 0.94
C ARG A 99 -24.28 16.46 2.09
N GLU A 100 -24.02 15.44 2.91
CA GLU A 100 -24.72 15.17 4.17
C GLU A 100 -24.26 16.12 5.30
#